data_AF-A0A7K4N331-F1
#
_entry.id   AF-A0A7K4N331-F1
#
_cell.length_a   1.000
_cell.length_b   1.000
_cell.length_c   1.000
_cell.angle_alpha   90.00
_cell.angle_beta   90.00
_cell.angle_gamma   90.00
#
_symmetry.space_group_name_H-M   'P 1'
#
loop_
_entity.id
_entity.type
_entity.pdbx_description
1 polymer ?
#
loop_
_entity_poly.entity_id
_entity_poly.type
_entity_poly.pdbx_seq_one_letter_code
_entity_poly.pdbx_strand_id
1 'polypeptide(L)' 'MLLPAEIESKSLIPALRAILAKDLAKKHKIREDEISRLLGVTQAAVSNYIRGIRGDPKLIEKLLEEKQVASM' A
#
# COMPACT_ATOMS: atom_id res chain seq x y z
N MET A 1 15.35 4.51 -18.95
CA MET A 1 14.03 3.84 -18.81
C MET A 1 14.16 2.88 -17.63
N LEU A 2 13.18 2.83 -16.71
CA LEU A 2 13.22 1.85 -15.62
C LEU A 2 12.91 0.45 -16.17
N LEU A 3 13.56 -0.57 -15.63
CA LEU A 3 13.23 -1.96 -15.93
C LEU A 3 11.86 -2.32 -15.31
N PRO A 4 11.13 -3.30 -15.86
CA PRO A 4 9.84 -3.75 -15.29
C PRO A 4 9.90 -4.06 -13.79
N ALA A 5 10.92 -4.82 -13.35
CA ALA A 5 11.12 -5.11 -11.93
C ALA A 5 11.42 -3.88 -11.06
N GLU A 6 12.02 -2.83 -11.63
CA GLU A 6 12.21 -1.56 -10.93
C GLU A 6 10.91 -0.79 -10.79
N ILE A 7 10.04 -0.83 -11.80
CA ILE A 7 8.69 -0.24 -11.72
C ILE A 7 7.88 -0.95 -10.64
N GLU A 8 7.94 -2.28 -10.60
CA GLU A 8 7.27 -3.10 -9.59
C GLU A 8 7.74 -2.75 -8.17
N SER A 9 9.06 -2.78 -7.95
CA SER A 9 9.64 -2.57 -6.62
C SER A 9 9.55 -1.13 -6.13
N LYS A 10 9.71 -0.13 -7.01
CA LYS A 10 9.74 1.30 -6.63
C LYS A 10 8.37 1.96 -6.65
N SER A 11 7.39 1.40 -7.36
CA SER A 11 6.08 2.05 -7.55
C SER A 11 4.90 1.15 -7.19
N LEU A 12 4.74 0.02 -7.88
CA LEU A 12 3.54 -0.82 -7.75
C LEU A 12 3.39 -1.44 -6.35
N ILE A 13 4.44 -2.10 -5.83
CA ILE A 13 4.40 -2.75 -4.52
C ILE A 13 4.16 -1.72 -3.40
N PRO A 14 4.85 -0.55 -3.35
CA PRO A 14 4.52 0.50 -2.39
C PRO A 14 3.08 1.00 -2.48
N ALA A 15 2.51 1.16 -3.68
CA ALA A 15 1.13 1.60 -3.87
C ALA A 15 0.12 0.57 -3.33
N LEU A 16 0.30 -0.71 -3.66
CA LEU A 16 -0.56 -1.79 -3.16
C LEU A 16 -0.48 -1.92 -1.63
N ARG A 17 0.73 -1.83 -1.05
CA ARG A 17 0.91 -1.81 0.41
C ARG A 17 0.21 -0.60 1.06
N ALA A 18 0.19 0.55 0.40
CA ALA A 18 -0.51 1.72 0.89
C ALA A 18 -2.04 1.54 0.89
N ILE A 19 -2.60 0.91 -0.14
CA ILE A 19 -4.01 0.56 -0.23
C ILE A 19 -4.38 -0.39 0.93
N LEU A 20 -3.68 -1.51 1.04
CA LEU A 20 -3.91 -2.52 2.10
C LEU A 20 -3.77 -1.94 3.51
N ALA A 21 -2.70 -1.18 3.78
CA ALA A 21 -2.48 -0.60 5.11
C ALA A 21 -3.60 0.37 5.50
N LYS A 22 -4.07 1.20 4.56
CA LYS A 22 -5.20 2.12 4.80
C LYS A 22 -6.50 1.37 5.01
N ASP A 23 -6.74 0.30 4.26
CA ASP A 23 -7.95 -0.50 4.36
C ASP A 23 -8.04 -1.22 5.71
N LEU A 24 -7.00 -1.94 6.10
CA LEU A 24 -6.91 -2.64 7.38
C LEU A 24 -7.02 -1.68 8.57
N ALA A 25 -6.40 -0.50 8.49
CA ALA A 25 -6.48 0.49 9.57
C ALA A 25 -7.86 1.16 9.65
N LYS A 26 -8.44 1.56 8.50
CA LYS A 26 -9.66 2.40 8.49
C LYS A 26 -10.94 1.58 8.52
N LYS A 27 -11.03 0.51 7.73
CA LYS A 27 -12.23 -0.34 7.66
C LYS A 27 -12.21 -1.40 8.76
N HIS A 28 -11.08 -2.10 8.91
CA HIS A 28 -10.97 -3.22 9.86
C HIS A 28 -10.46 -2.83 11.26
N LYS A 29 -10.08 -1.57 11.47
CA LYS A 29 -9.62 -1.04 12.77
C LYS A 29 -8.42 -1.80 13.38
N ILE A 30 -7.59 -2.39 12.53
CA ILE A 30 -6.39 -3.11 12.96
C ILE A 30 -5.28 -2.10 13.30
N ARG A 31 -4.52 -2.36 14.36
CA ARG A 31 -3.41 -1.49 14.78
C ARG A 31 -2.22 -1.62 13.83
N GLU A 32 -1.43 -0.54 13.71
CA GLU A 32 -0.27 -0.51 12.82
C GLU A 32 0.77 -1.60 13.11
N ASP A 33 0.97 -1.98 14.37
CA ASP A 33 1.91 -3.03 14.77
C ASP A 33 1.47 -4.40 14.24
N GLU A 34 0.17 -4.68 14.23
CA GLU A 34 -0.38 -5.92 13.71
C GLU A 34 -0.41 -5.93 12.17
N ILE A 35 -0.79 -4.80 11.55
CA ILE A 35 -0.68 -4.62 10.09
C ILE A 35 0.77 -4.86 9.63
N SER A 36 1.76 -4.41 10.41
CA SER A 36 3.17 -4.61 10.08
C SER A 36 3.57 -6.08 10.02
N ARG A 37 3.02 -6.90 10.94
CA ARG A 37 3.20 -8.36 10.95
C ARG A 37 2.49 -9.01 9.74
N LEU A 38 1.27 -8.58 9.43
CA LEU A 38 0.51 -9.10 8.29
C LEU A 38 1.17 -8.82 6.93
N LEU A 39 1.74 -7.61 6.77
CA LEU A 39 2.35 -7.17 5.52
C LEU A 39 3.84 -7.50 5.39
N GLY A 40 4.46 -8.05 6.44
CA GLY A 40 5.89 -8.39 6.47
C GLY A 40 6.80 -7.17 6.34
N VAL A 41 6.44 -6.04 6.97
CA VAL A 41 7.20 -4.78 6.94
C VAL A 41 7.32 -4.19 8.34
N THR A 42 8.09 -3.11 8.50
CA THR A 42 8.18 -2.42 9.79
C THR A 42 6.91 -1.61 10.08
N GLN A 43 6.58 -1.42 11.37
CA GLN A 43 5.48 -0.52 11.76
C GLN A 43 5.66 0.90 11.21
N ALA A 44 6.90 1.41 11.16
CA ALA A 44 7.20 2.70 10.55
C ALA A 44 6.86 2.75 9.05
N ALA A 45 7.02 1.65 8.31
CA ALA A 45 6.59 1.57 6.92
C ALA A 45 5.06 1.68 6.82
N VAL A 46 4.32 0.97 7.68
CA VAL A 46 2.85 1.05 7.77
C VAL A 46 2.39 2.49 8.07
N SER A 47 3.00 3.14 9.05
CA SER A 47 2.67 4.54 9.38
C SER A 47 2.88 5.48 8.18
N ASN A 48 3.99 5.30 7.44
CA ASN A 48 4.27 6.07 6.22
C ASN A 48 3.29 5.79 5.08
N TYR A 49 2.82 4.55 4.94
CA TYR A 49 1.77 4.18 3.99
C TYR A 49 0.44 4.86 4.34
N ILE A 50 0.02 4.80 5.61
CA ILE A 50 -1.23 5.41 6.09
C ILE A 50 -1.20 6.93 5.90
N ARG A 51 -0.08 7.58 6.23
CA ARG A 51 0.15 9.02 6.06
C ARG A 51 0.30 9.46 4.59
N GLY A 52 0.42 8.52 3.65
CA GLY A 52 0.62 8.83 2.24
C GLY A 52 2.01 9.35 1.89
N ILE A 53 3.01 9.13 2.75
CA ILE A 53 4.42 9.44 2.47
C ILE A 53 5.01 8.42 1.47
N ARG A 54 4.47 7.19 1.47
CA ARG A 54 4.88 6.11 0.54
C ARG A 54 3.71 5.66 -0.34
N GLY A 55 4.02 5.37 -1.60
CA GLY A 55 3.06 5.06 -2.66
C GLY A 55 2.65 6.32 -3.43
N ASP A 56 2.70 6.28 -4.76
CA ASP A 56 2.30 7.41 -5.60
C ASP A 56 0.77 7.57 -5.54
N PRO A 57 0.24 8.74 -5.11
CA PRO A 57 -1.20 8.97 -5.01
C PRO A 57 -1.96 8.76 -6.33
N LYS A 58 -1.39 9.16 -7.48
CA LYS A 58 -2.03 9.01 -8.78
C LYS A 58 -2.11 7.56 -9.21
N LEU A 59 -1.05 6.79 -8.93
CA LEU A 59 -1.06 5.36 -9.21
C LEU A 59 -2.05 4.64 -8.30
N ILE A 60 -2.13 5.02 -7.02
CA ILE A 60 -3.10 4.45 -6.08
C ILE A 60 -4.53 4.69 -6.56
N GLU A 61 -4.86 5.91 -6.97
CA GLU A 61 -6.18 6.24 -7.54
C GLU A 61 -6.50 5.35 -8.74
N LYS A 62 -5.58 5.26 -9.70
CA LYS A 62 -5.75 4.40 -10.87
C LYS A 62 -5.91 2.92 -10.50
N LEU A 63 -5.13 2.41 -9.54
CA LEU A 63 -5.25 1.03 -9.08
C LEU A 63 -6.60 0.76 -8.42
N LEU A 64 -7.18 1.73 -7.72
CA LEU A 64 -8.51 1.56 -7.09
C LEU A 64 -9.65 1.53 -8.12
N GLU A 65 -9.43 1.98 -9.36
CA GLU A 65 -10.37 1.80 -10.48
C GLU A 65 -10.34 0.38 -11.04
N GLU A 66 -9.23 -0.35 -10.83
CA GLU A 66 -9.09 -1.73 -11.29
C GLU A 66 -9.94 -2.66 -10.43
N LYS A 67 -10.88 -3.37 -11.09
CA LYS A 67 -11.85 -4.25 -10.42
C LYS A 67 -11.21 -5.25 -9.46
N GLN A 68 -10.04 -5.80 -9.82
CA GLN A 68 -9.33 -6.78 -9.01
C GLN A 68 -8.81 -6.20 -7.69
N VAL A 69 -8.43 -4.92 -7.68
CA VAL A 69 -7.92 -4.23 -6.48
C VAL A 69 -9.09 -3.67 -5.68
N ALA A 70 -10.11 -3.12 -6.35
CA ALA A 70 -11.31 -2.58 -5.70
C ALA A 70 -12.11 -3.63 -4.90
N SER A 71 -12.01 -4.91 -5.29
CA SER A 71 -12.67 -6.02 -4.60
C SER A 71 -11.86 -6.69 -3.48
N MET A 72 -10.64 -6.21 -3.21
CA MET A 72 -9.80 -6.69 -2.10
C MET A 72 -10.35 -6.20 -0.75
#